data_AF-A0A822FUQ3-F1
#
_entry.id   AF-A0A822FUQ3-F1
#
_cell.length_a   1.000
_cell.length_b   1.000
_cell.length_c   1.000
_cell.angle_alpha   90.00
_cell.angle_beta   90.00
_cell.angle_gamma   90.00
#
_symmetry.space_group_name_H-M   'P 1'
#
loop_
_entity.id
_entity.type
_entity.pdbx_description
1 polymer ?
#
loop_
_entity_poly.entity_id
_entity_poly.type
_entity_poly.pdbx_seq_one_letter_code
_entity_poly.pdbx_strand_id
1 'polypeptide(L)' 'NFRLLCRKLMALELMPLDKVVSSFEDLRSAAQCLPQLEVIELLQYFENNWISNIELWNMFGLYSRTNNTCEG' A
#
# COMPACT_ATOMS: atom_id res chain seq x y z
N ASN A 1 -5.48 -9.17 -14.31
CA ASN A 1 -6.51 -8.13 -14.51
C ASN A 1 -6.05 -6.86 -13.78
N PHE A 2 -5.67 -5.82 -14.52
CA PHE A 2 -5.10 -4.58 -14.00
C PHE A 2 -5.98 -3.89 -12.95
N ARG A 3 -7.29 -3.77 -13.22
CA ARG A 3 -8.24 -3.11 -12.31
C ARG A 3 -8.31 -3.80 -10.95
N LEU A 4 -8.22 -5.13 -10.93
CA LEU A 4 -8.20 -5.88 -9.68
C LEU A 4 -6.90 -5.63 -8.90
N LEU A 5 -5.76 -5.54 -9.57
CA LEU A 5 -4.48 -5.20 -8.94
C LEU A 5 -4.56 -3.83 -8.26
N CYS A 6 -5.05 -2.80 -8.95
CA CYS A 6 -5.21 -1.46 -8.36
C CYS A 6 -6.10 -1.49 -7.10
N ARG A 7 -7.22 -2.22 -7.12
CA ARG A 7 -8.10 -2.36 -5.94
C ARG A 7 -7.38 -3.01 -4.76
N LYS A 8 -6.60 -4.08 -5.02
CA LYS A 8 -5.85 -4.76 -3.97
C LYS A 8 -4.73 -3.89 -3.40
N LEU A 9 -4.04 -3.13 -4.25
CA LEU A 9 -3.03 -2.16 -3.86
C LEU A 9 -3.63 -1.08 -2.93
N MET A 10 -4.76 -0.48 -3.31
CA MET A 10 -5.45 0.51 -2.46
C MET A 10 -5.90 -0.09 -1.11
N ALA A 11 -6.31 -1.36 -1.08
CA ALA A 11 -6.76 -2.01 0.14
C ALA A 11 -5.64 -2.26 1.18
N LEU A 12 -4.36 -2.24 0.76
CA LEU A 12 -3.22 -2.41 1.66
C LEU A 12 -3.19 -1.35 2.77
N GLU A 13 -3.75 -0.16 2.53
CA GLU A 13 -3.86 0.94 3.50
C GLU A 13 -4.63 0.56 4.76
N LEU A 14 -5.58 -0.37 4.62
CA LEU A 14 -6.51 -0.78 5.66
C LEU A 14 -6.04 -2.05 6.39
N MET A 15 -4.90 -2.63 5.98
CA MET A 15 -4.37 -3.85 6.57
C MET A 15 -3.54 -3.55 7.82
N PRO A 16 -3.45 -4.51 8.77
CA PRO A 16 -2.50 -4.43 9.87
C PRO A 16 -1.09 -4.16 9.35
N LEU A 17 -0.38 -3.23 10.01
CA LEU A 17 0.92 -2.73 9.56
C LEU A 17 1.93 -3.86 9.28
N ASP A 18 1.95 -4.88 10.14
CA ASP A 18 2.83 -6.05 10.04
C ASP A 18 2.52 -6.97 8.84
N LYS A 19 1.36 -6.80 8.20
CA LYS A 19 0.91 -7.59 7.04
C LYS A 19 1.08 -6.85 5.71
N VAL A 20 1.32 -5.54 5.72
CA VAL A 20 1.35 -4.72 4.50
C VAL A 20 2.47 -5.15 3.56
N VAL A 21 3.70 -5.30 4.06
CA VAL A 21 4.88 -5.66 3.23
C VAL A 21 4.71 -7.03 2.58
N SER A 22 4.36 -8.05 3.37
CA SER A 22 4.18 -9.41 2.85
C SER A 22 3.06 -9.46 1.81
N SER A 23 1.94 -8.78 2.06
CA SER A 23 0.82 -8.72 1.11
C SER A 23 1.18 -7.97 -0.17
N PHE A 24 2.01 -6.94 -0.09
CA PHE A 24 2.51 -6.23 -1.28
C PHE A 24 3.42 -7.13 -2.14
N GLU A 25 4.31 -7.90 -1.53
CA GLU A 25 5.17 -8.86 -2.26
C GLU A 25 4.37 -9.96 -2.96
N ASP A 26 3.28 -10.44 -2.33
CA ASP A 26 2.35 -11.38 -2.96
C ASP A 26 1.66 -10.77 -4.19
N LEU A 27 1.25 -9.49 -4.09
CA LEU A 27 0.64 -8.76 -5.22
C LEU A 27 1.63 -8.52 -6.35
N ARG A 28 2.87 -8.15 -6.02
CA ARG A 28 3.96 -7.97 -6.97
C ARG A 28 4.25 -9.28 -7.73
N SER A 29 4.35 -10.38 -6.99
CA SER A 29 4.57 -11.71 -7.58
C SER A 29 3.41 -12.12 -8.50
N ALA A 30 2.16 -11.92 -8.06
CA ALA A 30 0.98 -12.20 -8.89
C ALA A 30 0.87 -11.29 -10.13
N ALA A 31 1.43 -10.07 -10.07
CA ALA A 31 1.43 -9.12 -11.16
C ALA A 31 2.51 -9.41 -12.23
N GLN A 32 3.49 -10.29 -11.97
CA GLN A 32 4.49 -10.69 -12.97
C GLN A 32 3.85 -11.33 -14.22
N CYS A 33 2.65 -11.93 -14.08
CA CYS A 33 1.88 -12.47 -15.19
C CYS A 33 1.18 -11.40 -16.04
N LEU A 34 1.30 -10.12 -15.70
CA LEU A 34 0.73 -8.98 -16.44
C LEU A 34 1.88 -8.25 -17.16
N PRO A 35 2.16 -8.56 -18.44
CA PRO A 35 3.34 -8.04 -19.16
C PRO A 35 3.22 -6.56 -19.58
N GLN A 36 2.48 -5.74 -18.83
CA GLN A 36 2.29 -4.32 -19.11
C GLN A 36 3.37 -3.50 -18.40
N LEU A 37 4.05 -2.62 -19.13
CA LEU A 37 5.08 -1.73 -18.57
C LEU A 37 4.49 -0.84 -17.45
N GLU A 38 3.25 -0.40 -17.64
CA GLU A 38 2.51 0.44 -16.71
C GLU A 38 2.25 -0.25 -15.36
N VAL A 39 2.18 -1.59 -15.34
CA VAL A 39 2.06 -2.36 -14.09
C VAL A 39 3.35 -2.31 -13.30
N ILE A 40 4.49 -2.43 -13.98
CA ILE A 40 5.81 -2.40 -13.35
C ILE A 40 6.07 -1.01 -12.76
N GLU A 41 5.83 0.04 -13.56
CA GLU A 41 5.98 1.43 -13.12
C GLU A 41 5.07 1.76 -11.94
N LEU A 42 3.81 1.29 -11.96
CA LEU A 42 2.87 1.47 -10.86
C LEU A 42 3.38 0.80 -9.57
N LEU A 43 3.86 -0.45 -9.66
CA LEU A 43 4.36 -1.18 -8.49
C LEU A 43 5.61 -0.52 -7.91
N GLN A 44 6.52 -0.03 -8.75
CA GLN A 44 7.71 0.71 -8.31
C GLN A 44 7.33 2.04 -7.65
N TYR A 45 6.40 2.79 -8.25
CA TYR A 45 5.87 4.01 -7.65
C TYR A 45 5.25 3.73 -6.27
N PHE A 46 4.41 2.69 -6.17
CA PHE A 46 3.74 2.31 -4.93
C PHE A 46 4.75 1.93 -3.83
N GLU A 47 5.80 1.17 -4.17
CA GLU A 47 6.85 0.80 -3.22
C GLU A 47 7.61 2.01 -2.68
N ASN A 48 8.07 2.87 -3.59
CA ASN A 48 8.92 4.02 -3.25
C ASN A 48 8.18 5.05 -2.40
N ASN A 49 6.89 5.26 -2.65
CA ASN A 49 6.13 6.32 -1.98
C ASN A 49 5.42 5.81 -0.73
N TRP A 50 4.85 4.61 -0.77
CA TRP A 50 3.95 4.12 0.27
C TRP A 50 4.59 2.98 1.07
N ILE A 51 5.11 1.93 0.44
CA ILE A 51 5.70 0.81 1.20
C ILE A 51 6.95 1.23 1.98
N SER A 52 7.74 2.17 1.47
CA SER A 52 8.91 2.69 2.18
C SER A 52 8.54 3.51 3.43
N ASN A 53 7.31 4.05 3.49
CA ASN A 53 6.85 4.95 4.55
C ASN A 53 5.49 4.48 5.13
N ILE A 54 5.38 3.19 5.47
CA ILE A 54 4.07 2.55 5.76
C ILE A 54 3.24 3.30 6.79
N GLU A 55 3.90 3.72 7.85
CA GLU A 55 3.26 4.38 8.98
C GLU A 55 2.55 5.70 8.65
N LEU A 56 2.96 6.40 7.57
CA LEU A 56 2.40 7.71 7.23
C LEU A 56 1.13 7.63 6.38
N TRP A 57 0.96 6.54 5.63
CA TRP A 57 -0.22 6.36 4.76
C TRP A 57 -1.18 5.28 5.28
N ASN A 58 -0.70 4.30 6.04
CA ASN A 58 -1.54 3.21 6.53
C ASN A 58 -2.55 3.73 7.57
N MET A 59 -3.83 3.46 7.32
CA MET A 59 -4.93 3.93 8.15
C MET A 59 -5.28 2.98 9.28
N PHE A 60 -4.61 1.82 9.36
CA PHE A 60 -4.83 0.86 10.43
C PHE A 60 -4.39 1.45 11.77
N GLY A 61 -5.33 1.59 12.69
CA GLY A 61 -5.04 2.12 14.03
C GLY A 61 -4.87 3.65 14.10
N LEU A 62 -5.27 4.42 13.07
CA LEU A 62 -5.19 5.89 13.12
C LEU A 62 -5.95 6.51 14.31
N TYR A 63 -6.98 5.82 14.81
CA TYR A 63 -7.68 6.17 16.07
C TYR A 63 -6.77 6.26 17.31
N SER A 64 -5.61 5.60 17.29
CA SER A 64 -4.61 5.66 18.37
C SER A 64 -3.49 6.69 18.13
N ARG A 65 -3.46 7.31 16.94
CA ARG A 65 -2.46 8.31 16.52
C ARG A 65 -3.02 9.72 16.42
N THR A 66 -4.29 9.95 16.79
CA THR A 66 -4.86 11.30 16.92
C THR A 66 -4.20 12.05 18.06
N ASN A 67 -3.04 12.66 17.80
CA ASN A 67 -2.64 13.88 18.46
C ASN A 67 -3.55 15.01 17.97
N ASN A 68 -4.83 14.98 18.36
CA ASN A 68 -5.70 16.16 18.34
C ASN A 68 -5.25 17.21 19.37
N THR A 69 -3.94 17.43 19.51
CA THR A 69 -3.43 18.67 20.07
C THR A 69 -3.54 19.70 18.96
N CYS A 70 -4.78 20.13 18.68
CA CYS A 70 -4.99 21.50 18.29
C CYS A 70 -4.41 22.34 19.42
N GLU A 71 -3.19 22.86 19.23
CA GLU A 71 -2.64 23.89 20.10
C GLU A 71 -3.67 25.02 20.15
N GLY A 72 -4.32 25.15 21.30
CA GLY A 72 -5.08 26.33 21.71
C GLY A 72 -4.19 27.34 22.39
#